data_AF-A0A6G0VRP1-F1
#
_entry.id   AF-A0A6G0VRP1-F1
#
_cell.length_a   1.000
_cell.length_b   1.000
_cell.length_c   1.000
_cell.angle_alpha   90.00
_cell.angle_beta   90.00
_cell.angle_gamma   90.00
#
_symmetry.space_group_name_H-M   'P 1'
#
loop_
_entity.id
_entity.type
_entity.pdbx_description
1 polymer ?
#
loop_
_entity_poly.entity_id
_entity_poly.type
_entity_poly.pdbx_seq_one_letter_code
_entity_poly.pdbx_strand_id
1 'polypeptide(L)'
;SDPDLWTLNEETTDFICRNGFNQNLDGNFSQSKTQYQYMRQEQFRSHNRYLSKDLFKTTLINGKTYQRVYLCYSVSTGKIYCIPCYLFENTSNFSRKGISDWKHPNKINNHENSTMHTTCTFKMKHRSSDFGRVDLQLRYI
;
A
#
# COMPACT_ATOMS: atom_id res chain seq x y z
N SER A 1 12.10 1.72 2.77
CA SER A 1 12.13 0.70 3.84
C SER A 1 11.01 -0.28 3.58
N ASP A 2 11.18 -1.55 3.94
CA ASP A 2 10.18 -2.60 3.67
C ASP A 2 9.05 -2.55 4.72
N PRO A 3 7.77 -2.42 4.32
CA PRO A 3 6.67 -2.28 5.26
C PRO A 3 6.43 -3.51 6.13
N ASP A 4 6.80 -4.71 5.66
CA ASP A 4 6.62 -5.94 6.44
C ASP A 4 7.61 -6.05 7.61
N LEU A 5 8.71 -5.29 7.55
CA LEU A 5 9.75 -5.28 8.58
C LEU A 5 9.56 -4.13 9.58
N TRP A 6 8.52 -3.31 9.44
CA TRP A 6 8.26 -2.23 10.38
C TRP A 6 7.76 -2.75 11.72
N THR A 7 8.29 -2.20 12.80
CA THR A 7 7.69 -2.38 14.11
C THR A 7 6.48 -1.46 14.23
N LEU A 8 5.28 -2.03 14.29
CA LEU A 8 4.05 -1.26 14.40
C LEU A 8 3.85 -0.75 15.84
N ASN A 9 4.38 0.44 16.10
CA ASN A 9 4.17 1.20 17.33
C ASN A 9 3.86 2.67 17.01
N GLU A 10 3.52 3.46 18.04
CA GLU A 10 3.17 4.87 17.89
C GLU A 10 4.32 5.68 17.27
N GLU A 11 5.57 5.44 17.70
CA GLU A 11 6.76 6.15 17.21
C GLU A 11 6.98 5.94 15.70
N THR A 12 6.93 4.69 15.24
CA THR A 12 7.07 4.34 13.81
C THR A 12 5.91 4.89 13.00
N THR A 13 4.69 4.85 13.58
CA THR A 13 3.49 5.42 12.95
C THR A 13 3.64 6.93 12.75
N ASP A 14 4.07 7.66 13.78
CA ASP A 14 4.31 9.11 13.73
C ASP A 14 5.40 9.45 12.72
N PHE A 15 6.51 8.71 12.75
CA PHE A 15 7.60 8.89 11.81
C PHE A 15 7.12 8.76 10.36
N ILE A 16 6.34 7.72 10.04
CA ILE A 16 5.83 7.51 8.68
C ILE A 16 4.78 8.56 8.30
N CYS A 17 3.92 8.98 9.23
CA CYS A 17 2.94 10.05 8.96
C CYS A 17 3.62 11.39 8.64
N ARG A 18 4.72 11.69 9.33
CA ARG A 18 5.47 12.95 9.16
C ARG A 18 6.34 12.93 7.90
N ASN A 19 7.13 11.88 7.72
CA ASN A 19 8.19 11.84 6.71
C ASN A 19 7.77 11.11 5.42
N GLY A 20 6.62 10.45 5.42
CA GLY A 20 6.18 9.59 4.34
C GLY A 20 6.98 8.27 4.30
N PHE A 21 6.88 7.58 3.17
CA PHE A 21 7.55 6.31 2.93
C PHE A 21 7.89 6.15 1.45
N ASN A 22 8.89 5.32 1.14
CA ASN A 22 9.22 4.93 -0.23
C ASN A 22 8.30 3.78 -0.66
N GLN A 23 7.75 3.85 -1.87
CA GLN A 23 6.90 2.79 -2.43
C GLN A 23 7.68 1.54 -2.90
N ASN A 24 9.01 1.60 -2.89
CA ASN A 24 9.96 0.57 -3.28
C ASN A 24 9.77 0.08 -4.74
N LEU A 25 9.51 1.00 -5.68
CA LEU A 25 9.25 0.71 -7.10
C LEU A 25 10.52 0.34 -7.90
N ASP A 26 11.68 0.60 -7.33
CA ASP A 26 13.01 0.17 -7.75
C ASP A 26 13.38 -1.21 -7.20
N GLY A 27 12.55 -1.79 -6.33
CA GLY A 27 12.75 -3.10 -5.75
C GLY A 27 12.64 -4.26 -6.74
N ASN A 28 13.15 -5.43 -6.33
CA ASN A 28 13.16 -6.62 -7.16
C ASN A 28 11.77 -7.29 -7.24
N PHE A 29 11.01 -6.96 -8.29
CA PHE A 29 9.65 -7.51 -8.49
C PHE A 29 9.64 -9.01 -8.81
N SER A 30 10.76 -9.69 -9.03
CA SER A 30 10.77 -11.16 -9.14
C SER A 30 10.29 -11.85 -7.85
N GLN A 31 10.44 -11.20 -6.69
CA GLN A 31 9.95 -11.69 -5.40
C GLN A 31 8.41 -11.65 -5.31
N SER A 32 7.74 -10.92 -6.19
CA SER A 32 6.27 -10.85 -6.24
C SER A 32 5.60 -12.04 -6.92
N LYS A 33 6.35 -13.12 -7.25
CA LYS A 33 5.82 -14.27 -7.99
C LYS A 33 4.57 -14.85 -7.31
N THR A 34 3.46 -14.89 -8.05
CA THR A 34 2.24 -15.59 -7.64
C THR A 34 1.85 -16.59 -8.72
N GLN A 35 1.73 -17.86 -8.32
CA GLN A 35 1.38 -18.97 -9.22
C GLN A 35 -0.14 -19.17 -9.22
N TYR A 36 -0.73 -19.10 -10.40
CA TYR A 36 -2.15 -19.36 -10.62
C TYR A 36 -2.31 -20.69 -11.31
N GLN A 37 -3.29 -21.47 -10.87
CA GLN A 37 -3.70 -22.70 -11.53
C GLN A 37 -4.96 -22.45 -12.36
N TYR A 38 -5.03 -23.08 -13.53
CA TYR A 38 -6.20 -23.06 -14.39
C TYR A 38 -6.31 -24.35 -15.18
N MET A 39 -7.53 -24.73 -15.52
CA MET A 39 -7.81 -25.90 -16.36
C MET A 39 -7.79 -25.52 -17.83
N ARG A 40 -7.13 -26.33 -18.66
CA ARG A 40 -7.19 -26.24 -20.12
C ARG A 40 -7.13 -27.65 -20.71
N GLN A 41 -8.15 -28.03 -21.47
CA GLN A 41 -8.25 -29.38 -22.07
C GLN A 41 -8.06 -30.48 -21.03
N GLU A 42 -8.82 -30.41 -19.92
CA GLU A 42 -8.80 -31.39 -18.82
C GLU A 42 -7.45 -31.53 -18.09
N GLN A 43 -6.47 -30.66 -18.39
CA GLN A 43 -5.18 -30.63 -17.71
C GLN A 43 -5.03 -29.37 -16.87
N PHE A 44 -4.51 -29.54 -15.65
CA PHE A 44 -4.10 -28.43 -14.79
C PHE A 44 -2.81 -27.82 -15.32
N ARG A 45 -2.84 -26.52 -15.61
CA ARG A 45 -1.66 -25.72 -15.96
C ARG A 45 -1.42 -24.64 -14.93
N SER A 46 -0.15 -24.28 -14.79
CA SER A 46 0.30 -23.22 -13.92
C SER A 46 0.76 -22.02 -14.73
N HIS A 47 0.39 -20.82 -14.30
CA HIS A 47 0.85 -19.58 -14.87
C HIS A 47 1.31 -18.63 -13.76
N ASN A 48 2.55 -18.18 -13.86
CA ASN A 48 3.11 -17.23 -12.91
C ASN A 48 2.76 -15.81 -13.34
N ARG A 49 2.35 -14.97 -12.38
CA ARG A 49 2.24 -13.53 -12.56
C ARG A 49 3.13 -12.83 -11.55
N TYR A 50 3.49 -11.60 -11.88
CA TYR A 50 4.31 -10.73 -11.06
C TYR A 50 3.61 -9.38 -10.95
N LEU A 51 3.96 -8.63 -9.92
CA LEU A 51 3.60 -7.24 -9.74
C LEU A 51 4.02 -6.41 -10.97
N SER A 52 3.11 -5.59 -11.48
CA SER A 52 3.41 -4.53 -12.46
C SER A 52 3.48 -3.18 -11.76
N LYS A 53 4.40 -2.31 -12.21
CA LYS A 53 4.48 -0.92 -11.73
C LYS A 53 3.21 -0.13 -12.03
N ASP A 54 2.44 -0.52 -13.04
CA ASP A 54 1.19 0.15 -13.39
C ASP A 54 0.12 0.01 -12.31
N LEU A 55 0.23 -0.97 -11.41
CA LEU A 55 -0.70 -1.11 -10.28
C LEU A 55 -0.60 0.04 -9.27
N PHE A 56 0.53 0.76 -9.26
CA PHE A 56 0.74 1.95 -8.45
C PHE A 56 0.21 3.22 -9.12
N LYS A 57 -0.42 3.10 -10.28
CA LYS A 57 -1.03 4.20 -11.01
C LYS A 57 -2.52 3.95 -11.15
N THR A 58 -3.29 5.03 -11.16
CA THR A 58 -4.72 5.01 -11.50
C THR A 58 -4.98 6.02 -12.59
N THR A 59 -5.80 5.68 -13.58
CA THR A 59 -6.16 6.58 -14.68
C THR A 59 -7.63 6.96 -14.52
N LEU A 60 -7.87 8.26 -14.40
CA LEU A 60 -9.22 8.81 -14.30
C LEU A 60 -9.93 8.78 -15.66
N ILE A 61 -11.25 8.99 -15.64
CA ILE A 61 -12.10 9.04 -16.85
C ILE A 61 -11.61 10.10 -17.85
N ASN A 62 -11.00 11.18 -17.35
CA ASN A 62 -10.42 12.25 -18.18
C ASN A 62 -9.05 11.88 -18.80
N GLY A 63 -8.60 10.62 -18.67
CA GLY A 63 -7.33 10.14 -19.19
C GLY A 63 -6.09 10.52 -18.36
N LYS A 64 -6.24 11.31 -17.29
CA LYS A 64 -5.11 11.68 -16.43
C LYS A 64 -4.73 10.54 -15.51
N THR A 65 -3.43 10.28 -15.42
CA THR A 65 -2.87 9.25 -14.54
C THR A 65 -2.32 9.87 -13.27
N TYR A 66 -2.61 9.24 -12.13
CA TYR A 66 -2.16 9.64 -10.81
C TYR A 66 -1.46 8.49 -10.10
N GLN A 67 -0.48 8.84 -9.26
CA GLN A 67 0.24 7.87 -8.43
C GLN A 67 -0.57 7.53 -7.18
N ARG A 68 -0.72 6.23 -6.90
CA ARG A 68 -1.28 5.71 -5.65
C ARG A 68 -0.25 5.78 -4.53
N VAL A 69 -0.03 6.98 -4.02
CA VAL A 69 0.99 7.28 -3.00
C VAL A 69 0.80 6.51 -1.69
N TYR A 70 -0.38 5.93 -1.45
CA TYR A 70 -0.69 5.14 -0.25
C TYR A 70 -0.22 3.68 -0.33
N LEU A 71 0.24 3.20 -1.50
CA LEU A 71 0.70 1.83 -1.69
C LEU A 71 2.23 1.71 -1.51
N CYS A 72 2.68 0.65 -0.86
CA CYS A 72 4.10 0.33 -0.71
C CYS A 72 4.36 -1.15 -1.06
N TYR A 73 5.39 -1.41 -1.85
CA TYR A 73 5.85 -2.76 -2.12
C TYR A 73 6.75 -3.28 -1.00
N SER A 74 6.49 -4.50 -0.53
CA SER A 74 7.39 -5.27 0.34
C SER A 74 8.14 -6.27 -0.51
N VAL A 75 9.46 -6.11 -0.59
CA VAL A 75 10.34 -7.07 -1.26
C VAL A 75 10.36 -8.39 -0.49
N SER A 76 10.35 -8.30 0.85
CA SER A 76 10.44 -9.44 1.76
C SER A 76 9.26 -10.41 1.62
N THR A 77 8.05 -9.88 1.39
CA THR A 77 6.85 -10.71 1.21
C THR A 77 6.42 -10.87 -0.24
N GLY A 78 6.95 -10.05 -1.14
CA GLY A 78 6.51 -9.99 -2.53
C GLY A 78 5.13 -9.36 -2.71
N LYS A 79 4.63 -8.57 -1.75
CA LYS A 79 3.25 -8.04 -1.74
C LYS A 79 3.19 -6.53 -1.69
N ILE A 80 2.02 -5.98 -2.02
CA ILE A 80 1.73 -4.55 -1.83
C ILE A 80 0.90 -4.35 -0.55
N TYR A 81 1.22 -3.34 0.24
CA TYR A 81 0.47 -2.91 1.40
C TYR A 81 -0.11 -1.51 1.19
N CYS A 82 -1.31 -1.26 1.71
CA CYS A 82 -1.84 0.10 1.85
C CYS A 82 -1.39 0.64 3.20
N ILE A 83 -0.49 1.62 3.19
CA ILE A 83 0.15 2.11 4.41
C ILE A 83 -0.82 2.74 5.40
N PRO A 84 -1.75 3.64 5.01
CA PRO A 84 -2.73 4.15 5.96
C PRO A 84 -3.49 3.03 6.67
N CYS A 85 -3.98 2.04 5.93
CA CYS A 85 -4.72 0.92 6.52
C CYS A 85 -3.83 -0.01 7.34
N TYR A 86 -2.58 -0.22 6.93
CA TYR A 86 -1.61 -1.00 7.69
C TYR A 86 -1.31 -0.38 9.06
N LEU A 87 -1.22 0.96 9.12
CA LEU A 87 -0.92 1.68 10.36
C LEU A 87 -2.15 1.81 11.27
N PHE A 88 -3.32 2.14 10.73
CA PHE A 88 -4.47 2.56 11.55
C PHE A 88 -5.60 1.54 11.65
N GLU A 89 -5.63 0.53 10.78
CA GLU A 89 -6.70 -0.46 10.73
C GLU A 89 -6.18 -1.79 10.20
N ASN A 90 -5.18 -2.34 10.91
CA ASN A 90 -4.45 -3.57 10.60
C ASN A 90 -5.28 -4.86 10.81
N THR A 91 -6.61 -4.74 10.73
CA THR A 91 -7.56 -5.84 10.94
C THR A 91 -8.01 -6.44 9.62
N SER A 92 -8.07 -5.65 8.55
CA SER A 92 -8.44 -6.14 7.23
C SER A 92 -7.36 -7.06 6.64
N ASN A 93 -7.76 -8.06 5.85
CA ASN A 93 -6.81 -8.91 5.13
C ASN A 93 -5.88 -8.08 4.22
N PHE A 94 -6.40 -6.99 3.64
CA PHE A 94 -5.64 -6.09 2.77
C PHE A 94 -4.55 -5.35 3.54
N SER A 95 -4.89 -4.87 4.75
CA SER A 95 -3.95 -4.21 5.65
C SER A 95 -2.87 -5.20 6.09
N ARG A 96 -3.27 -6.33 6.70
CA ARG A 96 -2.36 -7.21 7.43
C ARG A 96 -1.52 -8.12 6.56
N LYS A 97 -2.12 -8.70 5.51
CA LYS A 97 -1.48 -9.76 4.73
C LYS A 97 -0.85 -9.27 3.43
N GLY A 98 -1.09 -8.01 3.06
CA GLY A 98 -0.75 -7.46 1.77
C GLY A 98 -1.50 -8.11 0.61
N ILE A 99 -1.32 -7.55 -0.58
CA ILE A 99 -1.94 -8.01 -1.83
C ILE A 99 -0.89 -8.71 -2.67
N SER A 100 -1.25 -9.88 -3.19
CA SER A 100 -0.50 -10.60 -4.23
C SER A 100 -1.39 -11.05 -5.40
N ASP A 101 -2.66 -10.62 -5.42
CA ASP A 101 -3.61 -11.04 -6.44
C ASP A 101 -3.50 -10.21 -7.73
N TRP A 102 -2.42 -10.43 -8.47
CA TRP A 102 -2.13 -9.77 -9.76
C TRP A 102 -3.12 -10.09 -10.87
N LYS A 103 -3.96 -11.13 -10.71
CA LYS A 103 -5.03 -11.46 -11.66
C LYS A 103 -6.23 -10.52 -11.51
N HIS A 104 -6.45 -9.94 -10.32
CA HIS A 104 -7.64 -9.13 -10.03
C HIS A 104 -7.26 -7.72 -9.52
N PRO A 105 -6.65 -6.88 -10.37
CA PRO A 105 -6.15 -5.55 -9.97
C PRO A 105 -7.26 -4.61 -9.49
N ASN A 106 -8.50 -4.81 -9.94
CA ASN A 106 -9.68 -4.05 -9.50
C ASN A 106 -9.95 -4.15 -8.00
N LYS A 107 -9.42 -5.16 -7.30
CA LYS A 107 -9.48 -5.24 -5.84
C LYS A 107 -8.82 -4.03 -5.16
N ILE A 108 -7.77 -3.47 -5.78
CA ILE A 108 -7.12 -2.24 -5.31
C ILE A 108 -8.08 -1.06 -5.45
N ASN A 109 -8.78 -0.94 -6.59
CA ASN A 109 -9.76 0.12 -6.81
C ASN A 109 -10.90 0.05 -5.79
N ASN A 110 -11.43 -1.16 -5.54
CA ASN A 110 -12.49 -1.36 -4.56
C ASN A 110 -12.04 -0.98 -3.14
N HIS A 111 -10.80 -1.33 -2.78
CA HIS A 111 -10.22 -0.95 -1.50
C HIS A 111 -10.00 0.57 -1.40
N GLU A 112 -9.46 1.20 -2.43
CA GLU A 112 -9.20 2.64 -2.52
C GLU A 112 -10.49 3.46 -2.30
N ASN A 113 -11.63 2.95 -2.77
CA ASN A 113 -12.94 3.60 -2.60
C ASN A 113 -13.69 3.17 -1.33
N SER A 114 -13.07 2.39 -0.44
CA SER A 114 -13.71 1.95 0.81
C SER A 114 -13.70 3.02 1.89
N THR A 115 -14.72 2.99 2.77
CA THR A 115 -14.81 3.88 3.94
C THR A 115 -13.65 3.69 4.91
N MET A 116 -13.18 2.45 5.07
CA MET A 116 -12.00 2.08 5.85
C MET A 116 -10.75 2.79 5.33
N HIS A 117 -10.47 2.69 4.03
CA HIS A 117 -9.32 3.36 3.41
C HIS A 117 -9.42 4.87 3.59
N THR A 118 -10.59 5.45 3.33
CA THR A 118 -10.83 6.89 3.47
C THR A 118 -10.54 7.37 4.90
N THR A 119 -11.06 6.65 5.90
CA THR A 119 -10.87 6.96 7.32
C THR A 119 -9.40 6.87 7.72
N CYS A 120 -8.71 5.80 7.33
CA CYS A 120 -7.28 5.63 7.61
C CYS A 120 -6.42 6.72 6.96
N THR A 121 -6.71 7.05 5.70
CA THR A 121 -6.02 8.13 4.97
C THR A 121 -6.25 9.48 5.62
N PHE A 122 -7.46 9.75 6.12
CA PHE A 122 -7.75 10.97 6.88
C PHE A 122 -6.97 11.02 8.19
N LYS A 123 -6.97 9.93 8.97
CA LYS A 123 -6.18 9.81 10.21
C LYS A 123 -4.70 10.08 9.96
N MET A 124 -4.12 9.48 8.92
CA MET A 124 -2.73 9.69 8.53
C MET A 124 -2.41 11.17 8.26
N LYS A 125 -3.28 11.85 7.49
CA LYS A 125 -3.12 13.27 7.16
C LYS A 125 -3.27 14.18 8.37
N HIS A 126 -4.28 13.92 9.22
CA HIS A 126 -4.50 14.69 10.44
C HIS A 126 -3.29 14.59 11.36
N ARG A 127 -2.81 13.36 11.59
CA ARG A 127 -1.66 13.08 12.43
C ARG A 127 -0.40 13.79 11.93
N SER A 128 -0.15 13.78 10.62
CA SER A 128 0.94 14.56 9.99
C SER A 128 0.81 16.08 10.24
N SER A 129 -0.42 16.61 10.21
CA SER A 129 -0.69 18.05 10.36
C SER A 129 -0.60 18.53 11.81
N ASP A 130 -0.98 17.71 12.78
CA ASP A 130 -0.89 18.04 14.21
C ASP A 130 0.55 18.33 14.63
N PHE A 131 1.53 17.60 14.08
CA PHE A 131 2.94 17.89 14.31
C PHE A 131 3.40 19.21 13.69
N GLY A 132 2.91 19.56 12.49
CA GLY A 132 3.19 20.86 11.89
C GLY A 132 2.65 22.04 12.71
N ARG A 133 1.58 21.83 13.49
CA ARG A 133 1.04 22.81 14.44
C ARG A 133 1.84 22.89 15.73
N VAL A 134 2.34 21.78 16.26
CA VAL A 134 3.21 21.75 17.45
C VAL A 134 4.55 22.44 17.16
N ASP A 135 5.12 22.23 15.96
CA ASP A 135 6.36 22.92 15.53
C ASP A 135 6.19 24.46 15.45
N LEU A 136 4.96 24.97 15.35
CA LEU A 136 4.65 26.41 15.40
C LEU A 136 4.47 26.96 16.82
N GLN A 137 4.16 26.11 17.81
CA GLN A 137 4.01 26.53 19.21
C GLN A 137 5.35 26.62 19.97
N LEU A 138 6.44 26.07 19.42
CA LEU A 138 7.79 26.17 20.00
C LEU A 138 8.61 27.38 19.50
N ARG A 139 7.97 28.35 18.82
CA ARG A 139 8.62 29.57 18.30
C ARG A 139 8.34 30.85 19.10
N TYR A 140 8.03 30.74 20.38
CA TYR A 140 8.01 31.89 21.29
C TYR A 140 9.03 31.67 22.40
N ILE A 141 10.21 32.27 22.17
CA ILE A 141 11.13 32.76 23.20
C ILE A 141 10.48 33.99 23.83
#